data_AF-K1SQR7-F1
#
_entry.id   AF-K1SQR7-F1
#
_cell.length_a   1.000
_cell.length_b   1.000
_cell.length_c   1.000
_cell.angle_alpha   90.00
_cell.angle_beta   90.00
_cell.angle_gamma   90.00
#
_symmetry.space_group_name_H-M   'P 1'
#
loop_
_entity.id
_entity.type
_entity.pdbx_description
1 polymer ?
#
loop_
_entity_poly.entity_id
_entity_poly.type
_entity_poly.pdbx_seq_one_letter_code
_entity_poly.pdbx_strand_id
1 'polypeptide(L)'
;FDAEGLFPYTSAPHTDILVNLFKEEKPQIALMGATVIGRDLGPRVSSSLTSGLTADCTELEIGDYDDKKSGKHYEGLLYQIRPAFGGNIVATIVNPEHRPQMATVRSGVMQKSIYEGECKKEVVYPEVSKYVPAEDFVVKVLDHHVEAAKHNLKGSAIVVAGGYGVGS
;
A
#
# COMPACT_ATOMS: atom_id res chain seq x y z
N PHE A 1 -8.51 6.66 -12.73
CA PHE A 1 -7.70 6.49 -13.95
C PHE A 1 -8.20 5.27 -14.68
N ASP A 2 -8.60 5.45 -15.92
CA ASP A 2 -8.98 4.35 -16.81
C ASP A 2 -8.31 4.64 -18.16
N ALA A 3 -7.42 3.75 -18.59
CA ALA A 3 -6.70 3.87 -19.85
C ALA A 3 -6.18 2.50 -20.31
N GLU A 4 -6.10 2.35 -21.62
CA GLU A 4 -5.52 1.18 -22.26
C GLU A 4 -4.05 1.00 -21.84
N GLY A 5 -3.67 -0.23 -21.47
CA GLY A 5 -2.31 -0.54 -21.00
C GLY A 5 -2.10 -0.46 -19.49
N LEU A 6 -3.07 0.02 -18.70
CA LEU A 6 -3.02 -0.05 -17.22
C LEU A 6 -3.40 -1.43 -16.67
N PHE A 7 -4.08 -2.25 -17.47
CA PHE A 7 -4.33 -3.65 -17.16
C PHE A 7 -3.69 -4.52 -18.25
N PRO A 8 -2.90 -5.55 -17.88
CA PRO A 8 -2.51 -5.98 -16.53
C PRO A 8 -1.49 -5.04 -15.84
N TYR A 9 -1.37 -5.15 -14.51
CA TYR A 9 -0.48 -4.29 -13.70
C TYR A 9 0.98 -4.32 -14.18
N THR A 10 1.56 -3.14 -14.34
CA THR A 10 2.99 -2.92 -14.62
C THR A 10 3.52 -1.80 -13.74
N SER A 11 4.74 -1.95 -13.21
CA SER A 11 5.22 -1.09 -12.12
C SER A 11 5.42 0.37 -12.52
N ALA A 12 5.98 0.65 -13.70
CA ALA A 12 6.34 2.01 -14.14
C ALA A 12 5.12 2.93 -14.27
N PRO A 13 4.12 2.66 -15.13
CA PRO A 13 3.01 3.60 -15.34
C PRO A 13 2.18 3.81 -14.06
N HIS A 14 2.04 2.79 -13.21
CA HIS A 14 1.35 2.94 -11.92
C HIS A 14 2.14 3.80 -10.93
N THR A 15 3.46 3.74 -10.96
CA THR A 15 4.32 4.59 -10.13
C THR A 15 4.16 6.05 -10.54
N ASP A 16 4.24 6.35 -11.83
CA ASP A 16 4.17 7.73 -12.33
C ASP A 16 2.80 8.37 -12.08
N ILE A 17 1.71 7.60 -12.25
CA ILE A 17 0.36 8.03 -11.86
C ILE A 17 0.33 8.48 -10.40
N LEU A 18 0.78 7.62 -9.48
CA LEU A 18 0.71 7.93 -8.05
C LEU A 18 1.63 9.07 -7.66
N VAL A 19 2.84 9.13 -8.21
CA VAL A 19 3.80 10.20 -7.92
C VAL A 19 3.25 11.55 -8.38
N ASN A 20 2.73 11.63 -9.60
CA ASN A 20 2.21 12.89 -10.14
C ASN A 20 0.89 13.28 -9.45
N LEU A 21 0.02 12.33 -9.14
CA LEU A 21 -1.17 12.58 -8.32
C LEU A 21 -0.81 13.12 -6.93
N PHE A 22 0.19 12.53 -6.26
CA PHE A 22 0.58 12.98 -4.91
C PHE A 22 1.25 14.35 -4.93
N LYS A 23 1.90 14.74 -6.03
CA LYS A 23 2.43 16.11 -6.21
C LYS A 23 1.31 17.15 -6.34
N GLU A 24 0.20 16.80 -6.99
CA GLU A 24 -0.96 17.67 -7.18
C GLU A 24 -1.81 17.77 -5.89
N GLU A 25 -2.25 16.63 -5.37
CA GLU A 25 -3.18 16.55 -4.22
C GLU A 25 -2.48 16.78 -2.88
N LYS A 26 -1.15 16.59 -2.81
CA LYS A 26 -0.33 16.73 -1.58
C LYS A 26 -0.95 16.07 -0.35
N PRO A 27 -1.23 14.75 -0.39
CA PRO A 27 -1.88 14.06 0.71
C PRO A 27 -1.02 14.06 1.98
N GLN A 28 -1.65 14.10 3.15
CA GLN A 28 -0.96 13.97 4.44
C GLN A 28 -0.57 12.51 4.72
N ILE A 29 -1.46 11.57 4.42
CA ILE A 29 -1.31 10.14 4.67
C ILE A 29 -1.69 9.39 3.39
N ALA A 30 -0.89 8.40 3.02
CA ALA A 30 -1.20 7.48 1.92
C ALA A 30 -1.15 6.03 2.42
N LEU A 31 -2.28 5.33 2.31
CA LEU A 31 -2.39 3.92 2.72
C LEU A 31 -2.47 3.02 1.49
N MET A 32 -1.72 1.93 1.53
CA MET A 32 -1.70 0.93 0.47
C MET A 32 -1.88 -0.46 1.08
N GLY A 33 -2.48 -1.39 0.34
CA GLY A 33 -2.52 -2.79 0.81
C GLY A 33 -1.15 -3.44 0.68
N ALA A 34 -0.70 -4.22 1.67
CA ALA A 34 0.54 -5.01 1.61
C ALA A 34 0.41 -6.26 0.72
N THR A 35 -0.26 -6.12 -0.43
CA THR A 35 -0.36 -7.14 -1.49
C THR A 35 0.94 -7.19 -2.29
N VAL A 36 1.08 -8.16 -3.20
CA VAL A 36 2.25 -8.22 -4.11
C VAL A 36 2.40 -6.92 -4.90
N ILE A 37 1.29 -6.36 -5.37
CA ILE A 37 1.24 -5.08 -6.09
C ILE A 37 1.64 -3.93 -5.16
N GLY A 38 1.01 -3.80 -3.99
CA GLY A 38 1.30 -2.67 -3.10
C GLY A 38 2.70 -2.70 -2.50
N ARG A 39 3.30 -3.89 -2.32
CA ARG A 39 4.70 -4.06 -1.89
C ARG A 39 5.71 -3.75 -2.99
N ASP A 40 5.33 -3.82 -4.26
CA ASP A 40 6.16 -3.36 -5.38
C ASP A 40 5.98 -1.85 -5.62
N LEU A 41 4.74 -1.37 -5.61
CA LEU A 41 4.41 0.02 -5.92
C LEU A 41 4.80 1.00 -4.80
N GLY A 42 4.53 0.64 -3.55
CA GLY A 42 4.81 1.48 -2.37
C GLY A 42 6.24 2.02 -2.32
N PRO A 43 7.28 1.16 -2.33
CA PRO A 43 8.66 1.63 -2.21
C PRO A 43 9.13 2.48 -3.41
N ARG A 44 8.58 2.24 -4.61
CA ARG A 44 8.89 3.05 -5.79
C ARG A 44 8.34 4.46 -5.64
N VAL A 45 7.08 4.58 -5.26
CA VAL A 45 6.43 5.88 -5.03
C VAL A 45 7.09 6.64 -3.89
N SER A 46 7.40 5.98 -2.78
CA SER A 46 8.05 6.64 -1.64
C SER A 46 9.46 7.11 -1.96
N SER A 47 10.23 6.32 -2.73
CA SER A 47 11.55 6.73 -3.19
C SER A 47 11.50 7.93 -4.13
N SER A 48 10.53 7.98 -5.04
CA SER A 48 10.37 9.10 -5.98
C SER A 48 9.92 10.40 -5.31
N LEU A 49 9.19 10.30 -4.19
CA LEU A 49 8.73 11.46 -3.41
C LEU A 49 9.67 11.81 -2.25
N THR A 50 10.73 11.03 -2.02
CA THR A 50 11.59 11.13 -0.83
C THR A 50 10.77 11.11 0.46
N SER A 51 9.73 10.27 0.49
CA SER A 51 8.84 10.12 1.64
C SER A 51 9.14 8.83 2.41
N GLY A 52 8.76 8.80 3.68
CA GLY A 52 8.91 7.61 4.51
C GLY A 52 7.80 6.60 4.22
N LEU A 53 8.17 5.31 4.12
CA LEU A 53 7.25 4.19 3.94
C LEU A 53 7.44 3.14 5.02
N THR A 54 6.37 2.80 5.76
CA THR A 54 6.37 1.64 6.64
C THR A 54 5.69 0.44 5.99
N ALA A 55 6.40 -0.69 5.96
CA ALA A 55 5.93 -1.91 5.33
C ALA A 55 5.16 -2.82 6.30
N ASP A 56 4.06 -3.42 5.83
CA ASP A 56 3.33 -4.50 6.51
C ASP A 56 2.85 -4.13 7.93
N CYS A 57 2.23 -2.95 8.06
CA CYS A 57 1.65 -2.45 9.29
C CYS A 57 0.46 -3.32 9.70
N THR A 58 0.40 -3.63 11.00
CA THR A 58 -0.70 -4.38 11.60
C THR A 58 -1.71 -3.47 12.28
N GLU A 59 -1.26 -2.30 12.74
CA GLU A 59 -2.08 -1.34 13.45
C GLU A 59 -1.63 0.09 13.09
N LEU A 60 -2.59 1.01 13.09
CA LEU A 60 -2.39 2.40 12.71
C LEU A 60 -3.13 3.27 13.72
N GLU A 61 -2.41 4.21 14.32
CA GLU A 61 -2.98 5.18 15.26
C GLU A 61 -2.56 6.60 14.87
N ILE A 62 -3.31 7.60 15.33
CA ILE A 62 -2.93 9.02 15.20
C ILE A 62 -2.59 9.52 16.60
N GLY A 63 -1.41 10.12 16.75
CA GLY A 63 -0.96 10.62 18.05
C GLY A 63 0.15 11.66 17.96
N ASP A 64 0.46 12.23 19.11
CA ASP A 64 1.46 13.29 19.24
C ASP A 64 2.83 12.70 19.58
N TYR A 65 3.86 13.14 18.86
CA TYR A 65 5.22 12.64 18.94
C TYR A 65 6.20 13.74 19.34
N ASP A 66 6.85 13.53 20.48
CA ASP A 66 7.96 14.35 20.95
C ASP A 66 9.30 13.80 20.47
N ASP A 67 9.93 14.50 19.53
CA ASP A 67 11.31 14.18 19.17
C ASP A 67 12.27 14.77 20.22
N LYS A 68 12.65 13.94 21.20
CA LYS A 68 13.61 14.30 22.25
C LYS A 68 14.98 14.70 21.73
N LYS A 69 15.36 14.33 20.50
CA LYS A 69 16.66 14.68 19.92
C LYS A 69 16.66 16.09 19.32
N SER A 70 15.58 16.47 18.63
CA SER A 70 15.45 17.80 18.04
C SER A 70 14.71 18.80 18.93
N GLY A 71 14.08 18.34 20.02
CA GLY A 71 13.27 19.15 20.93
C GLY A 71 11.95 19.63 20.31
N LYS A 72 11.53 19.04 19.19
CA LYS A 72 10.31 19.40 18.47
C LYS A 72 9.14 18.51 18.88
N HIS A 73 7.98 19.13 19.07
CA HIS A 73 6.71 18.45 19.25
C HIS A 73 5.97 18.39 17.92
N TYR A 74 5.45 17.22 17.56
CA TYR A 74 4.64 17.01 16.36
C TYR A 74 3.28 16.45 16.75
N GLU A 75 2.22 17.15 16.39
CA GLU A 75 0.84 16.70 16.66
C GLU A 75 0.26 15.94 15.45
N GLY A 76 -0.60 14.96 15.72
CA GLY A 76 -1.37 14.27 14.68
C GLY A 76 -0.54 13.47 13.67
N LEU A 77 0.54 12.82 14.11
CA LEU A 77 1.34 11.92 13.27
C LEU A 77 0.75 10.52 13.18
N LEU A 78 1.03 9.84 12.07
CA LEU A 78 0.64 8.45 11.86
C LEU A 78 1.62 7.50 12.55
N TYR A 79 1.12 6.83 13.58
CA TYR A 79 1.83 5.77 14.29
C TYR A 79 1.68 4.48 13.51
N GLN A 80 2.76 4.07 12.87
CA GLN A 80 2.79 2.89 12.01
C GLN A 80 3.36 1.73 12.82
N ILE A 81 2.47 0.91 13.36
CA ILE A 81 2.83 -0.19 14.24
C ILE A 81 2.99 -1.44 13.38
N ARG A 82 4.19 -2.03 13.44
CA ARG A 82 4.47 -3.27 12.74
C ARG A 82 5.30 -4.25 13.57
N PRO A 83 5.07 -5.56 13.41
CA PRO A 83 5.99 -6.57 13.90
C PRO A 83 7.23 -6.67 12.99
N ALA A 84 8.41 -6.71 13.60
CA ALA A 84 9.70 -6.98 13.00
C ALA A 84 10.31 -8.28 13.58
N PHE A 85 11.39 -8.76 12.98
CA PHE A 85 12.12 -9.96 13.43
C PHE A 85 11.22 -11.20 13.64
N GLY A 86 10.46 -11.57 12.61
CA GLY A 86 9.62 -12.77 12.64
C GLY A 86 8.41 -12.69 13.57
N GLY A 87 8.06 -11.50 14.07
CA GLY A 87 6.95 -11.30 15.00
C GLY A 87 7.36 -11.02 16.44
N ASN A 88 8.64 -11.13 16.77
CA ASN A 88 9.12 -11.05 18.15
C ASN A 88 9.24 -9.61 18.68
N ILE A 89 9.36 -8.62 17.79
CA ILE A 89 9.52 -7.22 18.17
C ILE A 89 8.39 -6.44 17.52
N VAL A 90 7.69 -5.62 18.29
CA VAL A 90 6.74 -4.64 17.75
C VAL A 90 7.41 -3.28 17.76
N ALA A 91 7.44 -2.62 16.60
CA ALA A 91 8.03 -1.31 16.43
C ALA A 91 6.96 -0.32 15.97
N THR A 92 6.89 0.82 16.66
CA THR A 92 6.09 1.97 16.25
C THR A 92 6.99 2.94 15.50
N ILE A 93 6.69 3.18 14.23
CA ILE A 93 7.48 4.03 13.33
C ILE A 93 6.64 5.27 12.98
N VAL A 94 7.29 6.43 13.01
CA VAL A 94 6.66 7.73 12.70
C VAL A 94 7.52 8.48 11.69
N ASN A 95 6.85 9.21 10.79
CA ASN A 95 7.51 10.05 9.78
C ASN A 95 7.18 11.52 10.05
N PRO A 96 7.93 12.21 10.93
CA PRO A 96 7.58 13.54 11.39
C PRO A 96 7.68 14.61 10.29
N GLU A 97 8.80 14.64 9.57
CA GLU A 97 9.13 15.78 8.67
C GLU A 97 8.75 15.56 7.20
N HIS A 98 8.62 14.31 6.74
CA HIS A 98 8.39 13.99 5.33
C HIS A 98 6.91 13.68 5.04
N ARG A 99 6.43 14.09 3.87
CA ARG A 99 5.05 13.85 3.40
C ARG A 99 5.05 13.30 1.97
N PRO A 100 4.09 12.44 1.60
CA PRO A 100 3.04 11.85 2.45
C PRO A 100 3.60 10.84 3.46
N GLN A 101 2.93 10.66 4.60
CA GLN A 101 3.21 9.55 5.51
C GLN A 101 2.65 8.27 4.88
N MET A 102 3.51 7.41 4.34
CA MET A 102 3.08 6.23 3.59
C MET A 102 3.15 4.97 4.45
N ALA A 103 2.09 4.17 4.42
CA ALA A 103 2.06 2.87 5.08
C ALA A 103 1.43 1.81 4.18
N THR A 104 2.07 0.64 4.08
CA THR A 104 1.39 -0.55 3.55
C THR A 104 0.80 -1.34 4.70
N VAL A 105 -0.47 -1.70 4.60
CA VAL A 105 -1.25 -2.34 5.66
C VAL A 105 -1.49 -3.81 5.32
N ARG A 106 -1.24 -4.70 6.27
CA ARG A 106 -1.44 -6.13 6.11
C ARG A 106 -2.90 -6.43 5.78
N SER A 107 -3.14 -7.29 4.80
CA SER A 107 -4.51 -7.71 4.47
C SER A 107 -5.11 -8.49 5.64
N GLY A 108 -6.34 -8.13 6.04
CA GLY A 108 -7.10 -8.82 7.10
C GLY A 108 -6.92 -8.28 8.52
N VAL A 109 -6.06 -7.28 8.75
CA VAL A 109 -5.91 -6.67 10.09
C VAL A 109 -6.93 -5.56 10.37
N MET A 110 -7.31 -4.81 9.34
CA MET A 110 -8.28 -3.73 9.45
C MET A 110 -9.71 -4.27 9.28
N GLN A 111 -10.61 -3.83 10.16
CA GLN A 111 -12.03 -4.14 10.05
C GLN A 111 -12.67 -3.28 8.95
N LYS A 112 -13.48 -3.90 8.09
CA LYS A 112 -14.27 -3.17 7.10
C LYS A 112 -15.36 -2.39 7.84
N SER A 113 -15.41 -1.08 7.65
CA SER A 113 -16.53 -0.28 8.16
C SER A 113 -17.81 -0.58 7.38
N ILE A 114 -18.92 -0.72 8.10
CA ILE A 114 -20.25 -0.74 7.49
C ILE A 114 -20.63 0.72 7.25
N TYR A 115 -20.68 1.13 5.99
CA TYR A 115 -21.05 2.49 5.61
C TYR A 115 -22.56 2.54 5.31
N GLU A 116 -23.32 3.21 6.18
CA GLU A 116 -24.78 3.34 6.09
C GLU A 116 -25.26 4.70 5.54
N GLY A 117 -24.33 5.55 5.06
CA GLY A 117 -24.64 6.89 4.55
C GLY A 117 -24.79 6.98 3.03
N GLU A 118 -25.25 8.14 2.55
CA GLU A 118 -25.18 8.51 1.13
C GLU A 118 -23.80 9.09 0.80
N CYS A 119 -23.02 8.38 -0.01
CA CYS A 119 -21.72 8.86 -0.47
C CYS A 119 -21.91 10.09 -1.37
N LYS A 120 -21.00 11.08 -1.29
CA LYS A 120 -21.02 12.28 -2.14
C LYS A 120 -20.83 12.00 -3.64
N LYS A 121 -20.53 10.75 -4.04
CA LYS A 121 -20.44 10.24 -5.44
C LYS A 121 -19.62 11.11 -6.41
N GLU A 122 -18.73 11.94 -5.90
CA GLU A 122 -17.84 12.72 -6.75
C GLU A 122 -16.70 11.81 -7.22
N VAL A 123 -16.68 11.54 -8.53
CA VAL A 123 -15.64 10.74 -9.17
C VAL A 123 -14.95 11.62 -10.19
N VAL A 124 -13.67 11.87 -9.97
CA VAL A 124 -12.82 12.54 -10.95
C VAL A 124 -12.10 11.46 -11.74
N TYR A 125 -12.17 11.55 -13.07
CA TYR A 125 -11.39 10.72 -14.00
C TYR A 125 -10.32 11.58 -14.66
N PRO A 126 -9.12 11.72 -14.06
CA PRO A 126 -8.05 12.44 -14.71
C PRO A 126 -7.56 11.68 -15.95
N GLU A 127 -7.18 12.42 -16.99
CA GLU A 127 -6.61 11.85 -18.20
C GLU A 127 -5.21 11.27 -17.91
N VAL A 128 -5.05 9.96 -18.11
CA VAL A 128 -3.80 9.23 -17.79
C VAL A 128 -2.58 9.77 -18.54
N SER A 129 -2.77 10.27 -19.76
CA SER A 129 -1.71 10.88 -20.58
C SER A 129 -1.06 12.11 -19.94
N LYS A 130 -1.72 12.75 -18.98
CA LYS A 130 -1.13 13.87 -18.20
C LYS A 130 -0.19 13.40 -17.10
N TYR A 131 -0.34 12.15 -16.66
CA TYR A 131 0.38 11.59 -15.53
C TYR A 131 1.46 10.57 -15.94
N VAL A 132 1.33 9.98 -17.13
CA VAL A 132 2.23 8.93 -17.62
C VAL A 132 2.74 9.27 -19.02
N PRO A 133 4.06 9.45 -19.19
CA PRO A 133 4.70 9.45 -20.50
C PRO A 133 4.41 8.15 -21.27
N ALA A 134 4.25 8.24 -22.59
CA ALA A 134 4.11 7.04 -23.43
C ALA A 134 5.30 6.08 -23.32
N GLU A 135 6.46 6.61 -22.93
CA GLU A 135 7.70 5.88 -22.71
C GLU A 135 7.62 4.89 -21.55
N ASP A 136 6.79 5.13 -20.52
CA ASP A 136 6.73 4.25 -19.35
C ASP A 136 5.95 2.95 -19.58
N PHE A 137 5.31 2.82 -20.75
CA PHE A 137 4.65 1.59 -21.20
C PHE A 137 5.63 0.57 -21.86
N VAL A 138 6.92 0.59 -21.49
CA VAL A 138 7.94 -0.33 -22.05
C VAL A 138 7.63 -1.81 -21.77
N VAL A 139 7.11 -2.09 -20.58
CA VAL A 139 6.90 -3.47 -20.11
C VAL A 139 5.59 -4.02 -20.67
N LYS A 140 5.68 -5.15 -21.38
CA LYS A 140 4.52 -5.88 -21.90
C LYS A 140 4.39 -7.22 -21.20
N VAL A 141 3.21 -7.47 -20.65
CA VAL A 141 2.85 -8.80 -20.14
C VAL A 141 2.45 -9.65 -21.35
N LEU A 142 3.29 -10.64 -21.66
CA LEU A 142 3.07 -11.53 -22.82
C LEU A 142 2.02 -12.60 -22.54
N ASP A 143 1.99 -13.09 -21.30
CA ASP A 143 1.11 -14.16 -20.87
C ASP A 143 0.79 -14.03 -19.37
N HIS A 144 -0.42 -14.41 -18.99
CA HIS A 144 -0.90 -14.38 -17.61
C HIS A 144 -1.82 -15.58 -17.36
N HIS A 145 -1.25 -16.62 -16.77
CA HIS A 145 -2.00 -17.81 -16.39
C HIS A 145 -2.63 -17.64 -15.01
N VAL A 146 -3.96 -17.48 -14.99
CA VAL A 146 -4.76 -17.52 -13.77
C VAL A 146 -5.56 -18.81 -13.76
N GLU A 147 -5.14 -19.76 -12.95
CA GLU A 147 -5.99 -20.89 -12.62
C GLU A 147 -7.01 -20.49 -11.56
N ALA A 148 -8.27 -20.88 -11.76
CA ALA A 148 -9.29 -20.71 -10.73
C ALA A 148 -8.87 -21.51 -9.49
N ALA A 149 -8.60 -20.81 -8.39
CA ALA A 149 -8.25 -21.45 -7.13
C ALA A 149 -9.44 -22.31 -6.66
N LYS A 150 -9.29 -23.64 -6.69
CA LYS A 150 -10.31 -24.58 -6.20
C LYS A 150 -10.56 -24.44 -4.69
N HIS A 151 -9.58 -23.91 -3.95
CA HIS A 151 -9.65 -23.69 -2.50
C HIS A 151 -9.01 -22.36 -2.11
N ASN A 152 -9.63 -21.63 -1.18
CA ASN A 152 -9.13 -20.34 -0.71
C ASN A 152 -8.19 -20.49 0.51
N LEU A 153 -6.95 -20.91 0.28
CA LEU A 153 -5.96 -21.07 1.36
C LEU A 153 -5.68 -19.78 2.14
N LYS A 154 -5.79 -18.61 1.51
CA LYS A 154 -5.49 -17.31 2.14
C LYS A 154 -6.62 -16.81 3.05
N GLY A 155 -7.88 -17.15 2.73
CA GLY A 155 -9.06 -16.74 3.48
C GLY A 155 -9.66 -17.81 4.38
N SER A 156 -9.13 -19.03 4.35
CA SER A 156 -9.60 -20.13 5.21
C SER A 156 -9.18 -19.91 6.66
N ALA A 157 -10.15 -19.98 7.57
CA ALA A 157 -9.89 -19.93 9.02
C ALA A 157 -9.11 -21.16 9.51
N ILE A 158 -9.26 -22.29 8.84
CA ILE A 158 -8.58 -23.55 9.17
C ILE A 158 -7.96 -24.10 7.89
N VAL A 159 -6.66 -24.41 7.96
CA VAL A 159 -5.90 -25.05 6.88
C VAL A 159 -5.37 -26.38 7.41
N VAL A 160 -5.78 -27.47 6.77
CA VAL A 160 -5.23 -28.80 7.03
C VAL A 160 -4.12 -29.04 6.01
N ALA A 161 -2.88 -29.13 6.47
CA ALA A 161 -1.71 -29.33 5.62
C ALA A 161 -1.14 -30.74 5.82
N GLY A 162 -0.81 -31.40 4.71
CA GLY A 162 -0.16 -32.70 4.68
C GLY A 162 1.21 -32.60 4.02
N GLY A 163 2.27 -33.05 4.72
CA GLY A 163 3.63 -33.09 4.18
C GLY A 163 4.00 -34.45 3.59
N TYR A 164 5.28 -34.64 3.26
CA TYR A 164 5.80 -35.89 2.70
C TYR A 164 5.49 -37.14 3.55
N GLY A 165 5.41 -36.98 4.88
CA GLY A 165 5.13 -38.07 5.82
C GLY A 165 3.68 -38.54 5.90
N VAL A 166 2.76 -37.95 5.13
CA VAL A 166 1.35 -38.38 5.13
C VAL A 166 1.18 -39.76 4.51
N GLY A 167 2.14 -40.20 3.69
CA GLY A 167 2.01 -41.43 2.90
C GLY A 167 0.94 -41.26 1.83
N SER A 168 1.17 -41.80 0.65
CA SER A 168 0.14 -41.86 -0.41
C SER A 168 -0.99 -42.79 -0.03
#